data_AF-A0A9Q3L4H2-F1
#
_entry.id   AF-A0A9Q3L4H2-F1
#
_cell.length_a   1.000
_cell.length_b   1.000
_cell.length_c   1.000
_cell.angle_alpha   90.00
_cell.angle_beta   90.00
_cell.angle_gamma   90.00
#
_symmetry.space_group_name_H-M   'P 1'
#
loop_
_entity.id
_entity.type
_entity.pdbx_description
1 polymer ?
#
loop_
_entity_poly.entity_id
_entity_poly.type
_entity_poly.pdbx_seq_one_letter_code
_entity_poly.pdbx_strand_id
1 'polypeptide(L)' 'VEITKERGDAYERIKYELTNAPVLILPDFELPLKLYIGEACSQVLGEALHQRQIVDGEPREGVICYISRQLKDSEA' A
#
# COMPACT_ATOMS: atom_id res chain seq x y z
N VAL A 1 -4.42 6.83 -24.58
CA VAL A 1 -3.00 7.18 -24.32
C VAL A 1 -2.18 5.95 -24.66
N GLU A 2 -1.19 6.08 -25.54
CA GLU A 2 -0.35 4.95 -25.94
C GLU A 2 0.67 4.62 -24.84
N ILE A 3 0.78 3.34 -24.48
CA ILE A 3 1.78 2.86 -23.50
C ILE A 3 3.06 2.59 -24.28
N THR A 4 4.02 3.50 -24.16
CA THR A 4 5.38 3.29 -24.68
C THR A 4 6.10 2.26 -23.82
N LYS A 5 7.13 1.60 -24.38
CA LYS A 5 7.95 0.63 -23.64
C LYS A 5 8.52 1.22 -22.34
N GLU A 6 9.02 2.46 -22.40
CA GLU A 6 9.53 3.18 -21.24
C GLU A 6 8.47 3.35 -20.13
N ARG A 7 7.23 3.67 -20.50
CA ARG A 7 6.12 3.79 -19.54
C ARG A 7 5.74 2.44 -18.93
N GLY A 8 5.76 1.38 -19.73
CA GLY A 8 5.55 0.01 -19.25
C GLY A 8 6.62 -0.41 -18.25
N ASP A 9 7.89 -0.20 -18.59
CA ASP A 9 9.04 -0.54 -17.74
C ASP A 9 9.00 0.26 -16.41
N ALA A 10 8.65 1.56 -16.48
CA ALA A 10 8.50 2.40 -15.30
C ALA A 10 7.34 1.95 -14.40
N TYR A 11 6.20 1.57 -14.98
CA TYR A 11 5.05 1.06 -14.23
C TYR A 11 5.40 -0.24 -13.48
N GLU A 12 6.02 -1.20 -14.16
CA GLU A 12 6.43 -2.45 -13.52
C GLU A 12 7.49 -2.23 -12.44
N ARG A 13 8.40 -1.26 -12.63
CA ARG A 13 9.37 -0.87 -11.61
C ARG A 13 8.69 -0.31 -10.36
N ILE A 14 7.72 0.58 -10.53
CA ILE A 14 6.96 1.15 -9.40
C ILE A 14 6.19 0.05 -8.67
N LYS A 15 5.51 -0.84 -9.41
CA LYS A 15 4.79 -1.97 -8.83
C LYS A 15 5.72 -2.83 -7.98
N TYR A 16 6.90 -3.17 -8.52
CA TYR A 16 7.90 -3.96 -7.80
C TYR A 16 8.35 -3.27 -6.51
N GLU A 17 8.73 -1.99 -6.55
CA GLU A 17 9.22 -1.28 -5.37
C GLU A 17 8.15 -1.12 -4.28
N LEU A 18 6.89 -0.89 -4.66
CA LEU A 18 5.79 -0.78 -3.70
C LEU A 18 5.45 -2.12 -3.03
N THR A 19 5.71 -3.25 -3.68
CA THR A 19 5.38 -4.59 -3.16
C THR A 19 6.57 -5.33 -2.56
N ASN A 20 7.72 -4.68 -2.39
CA ASN A 20 8.93 -5.30 -1.85
C ASN A 20 9.61 -4.41 -0.80
N ALA A 21 10.57 -4.98 -0.08
CA ALA A 21 11.45 -4.20 0.80
C ALA A 21 12.26 -3.18 -0.03
N PRO A 22 12.58 -1.99 0.51
CA PRO A 22 12.39 -1.55 1.90
C PRO A 22 11.05 -0.84 2.16
N VAL A 23 10.17 -0.74 1.16
CA VAL A 23 8.88 -0.01 1.29
C VAL A 23 7.90 -0.79 2.17
N LEU A 24 7.83 -2.11 1.99
CA LEU A 24 7.07 -2.98 2.87
C LEU A 24 7.87 -3.33 4.13
N ILE A 25 7.24 -3.13 5.27
CA ILE A 25 7.76 -3.52 6.57
C ILE A 25 7.04 -4.77 7.10
N LEU A 26 7.76 -5.61 7.84
CA LEU A 26 7.13 -6.69 8.59
C LEU A 26 6.32 -6.12 9.75
N PRO A 27 5.14 -6.68 10.05
CA PRO A 27 4.32 -6.24 11.17
C PRO A 27 4.95 -6.66 12.49
N ASP A 28 4.95 -5.74 13.45
CA ASP A 28 5.18 -6.01 14.87
C ASP A 28 3.82 -6.08 15.58
N PHE A 29 3.42 -7.26 16.03
CA PHE A 29 2.10 -7.46 16.65
C PHE A 29 2.00 -6.92 18.09
N GLU A 30 3.08 -6.42 18.68
CA GLU A 30 3.06 -5.75 19.98
C GLU A 30 2.77 -4.24 19.85
N LEU A 31 2.91 -3.68 18.64
CA LEU A 31 2.73 -2.26 18.36
C LEU A 31 1.38 -1.98 17.67
N PRO A 32 0.80 -0.79 17.86
CA PRO A 32 -0.45 -0.43 17.23
C PRO A 32 -0.32 -0.34 15.70
N LEU A 33 -1.32 -0.88 15.01
CA LEU A 33 -1.49 -0.78 13.57
C LEU A 33 -2.35 0.45 13.23
N LYS A 34 -2.03 1.13 12.12
CA LYS A 34 -2.81 2.26 11.59
C LYS A 34 -3.37 1.90 10.23
N LEU A 35 -4.68 1.91 10.09
CA LEU A 35 -5.34 1.75 8.79
C LEU A 35 -5.61 3.12 8.18
N TYR A 36 -4.94 3.41 7.06
CA TYR A 36 -5.24 4.58 6.24
C TYR A 36 -6.26 4.20 5.19
N ILE A 37 -7.46 4.76 5.31
CA ILE A 37 -8.55 4.56 4.35
C ILE A 37 -8.37 5.59 3.25
N GLY A 38 -8.11 5.13 2.02
CA GLY A 38 -8.03 5.97 0.84
C GLY A 38 -9.42 6.37 0.33
N GLU A 39 -9.46 7.16 -0.75
CA GLU A 39 -10.73 7.54 -1.38
C GLU A 39 -11.52 6.29 -1.77
N ALA A 40 -12.71 6.15 -1.18
CA ALA A 40 -13.72 5.23 -1.66
C ALA A 40 -14.24 5.77 -2.99
N CYS A 41 -13.73 5.24 -4.10
CA CYS A 41 -14.46 5.40 -5.35
C CYS A 41 -15.77 4.62 -5.22
N SER A 42 -16.84 5.06 -5.88
CA SER A 42 -18.17 4.42 -5.87
C SER A 42 -18.20 2.91 -6.12
N GLN A 43 -17.09 2.30 -6.55
CA GLN A 43 -16.96 0.88 -6.86
C GLN A 43 -15.81 0.17 -6.15
N VAL A 44 -14.86 0.89 -5.54
CA VAL A 44 -13.62 0.29 -5.00
C VAL A 44 -13.20 0.98 -3.71
N LEU A 45 -12.86 0.16 -2.71
CA LEU A 45 -12.13 0.58 -1.53
C LEU A 45 -10.65 0.24 -1.70
N GLY A 46 -9.79 1.24 -1.50
CA GLY A 46 -8.35 1.08 -1.40
C GLY A 46 -7.88 1.61 -0.06
N GLU A 47 -7.17 0.77 0.69
CA GLU A 47 -6.66 1.08 2.02
C GLU A 47 -5.20 0.63 2.13
N ALA A 48 -4.44 1.26 3.03
CA ALA A 48 -3.08 0.86 3.35
C ALA A 48 -2.95 0.67 4.86
N LEU A 49 -2.41 -0.47 5.27
CA LEU A 49 -2.06 -0.74 6.65
C LEU A 49 -0.64 -0.27 6.91
N HIS A 50 -0.46 0.62 7.87
CA HIS A 50 0.80 1.19 8.26
C HIS A 50 1.12 0.88 9.72
N GLN A 51 2.40 0.97 10.06
CA GLN A 51 2.86 0.89 11.44
C GLN A 51 4.09 1.75 11.65
N ARG A 52 4.18 2.37 12.83
CA ARG A 52 5.37 3.08 13.27
C ARG A 52 6.20 2.16 14.15
N GLN A 53 7.43 1.88 13.73
CA GLN A 53 8.37 1.00 14.44
C GLN A 53 9.80 1.56 14.36
N ILE A 54 10.70 1.02 15.18
CA ILE A 54 12.12 1.34 15.09
C ILE A 54 12.76 0.44 14.02
N VAL A 55 13.23 1.03 12.92
CA VAL A 55 13.95 0.33 11.86
C VAL A 55 15.34 0.95 11.75
N ASP A 56 16.38 0.13 11.84
CA ASP A 56 17.78 0.59 11.84
C ASP A 56 18.10 1.62 12.95
N GLY A 57 17.45 1.50 14.11
CA GLY A 57 17.63 2.41 15.23
C GLY A 57 16.83 3.71 15.16
N GLU A 58 16.10 3.95 14.06
CA GLU A 58 15.33 5.17 13.85
C GLU A 58 13.81 4.88 13.77
N PRO A 59 12.95 5.76 14.32
CA PRO A 59 11.51 5.60 14.18
C PRO A 59 11.07 5.85 12.72
N ARG A 60 10.51 4.83 12.09
CA ARG A 60 9.95 4.90 10.73
C ARG A 60 8.49 4.48 10.74
N GLU A 61 7.67 5.18 9.97
CA GLU A 61 6.32 4.73 9.62
C GLU A 61 6.40 4.09 8.24
N GLY A 62 6.05 2.80 8.16
CA GLY A 62 6.11 2.02 6.93
C GLY A 62 4.77 1.36 6.63
N VAL A 63 4.61 0.94 5.37
CA VAL A 63 3.44 0.17 4.92
C VAL A 63 3.68 -1.30 5.22
N ILE A 64 2.71 -1.96 5.84
CA ILE A 64 2.72 -3.42 6.02
C ILE A 64 2.09 -4.10 4.81
N CYS A 65 0.92 -3.61 4.38
CA CYS A 65 0.25 -4.13 3.19
C CYS A 65 -0.72 -3.10 2.60
N TYR A 66 -1.02 -3.28 1.31
CA TYR A 66 -2.10 -2.61 0.62
C TYR A 66 -3.30 -3.56 0.55
N ILE A 67 -4.48 -3.07 0.90
CA ILE A 67 -5.73 -3.83 0.92
C ILE A 67 -6.67 -3.16 -0.08
N SER A 68 -7.21 -3.93 -1.02
CA SER A 68 -8.21 -3.43 -1.95
C SER A 68 -9.31 -4.45 -2.17
N ARG A 69 -10.54 -3.94 -2.31
CA ARG A 69 -11.70 -4.75 -2.67
C ARG A 69 -12.68 -3.94 -3.50
N GLN A 70 -13.42 -4.63 -4.36
CA GLN A 70 -14.60 -4.05 -4.98
C GLN A 70 -15.72 -3.94 -3.93
N LEU A 71 -16.49 -2.86 -4.03
CA LEU A 71 -17.73 -2.69 -3.28
C LEU A 71 -18.77 -3.66 -3.85
N LYS A 72 -19.56 -4.26 -2.97
CA LYS A 72 -20.76 -4.98 -3.39
C LYS A 72 -21.84 -3.97 -3.76
N ASP A 73 -22.78 -4.36 -4.61
CA ASP A 73 -23.91 -3.51 -4.99
C ASP A 73 -24.70 -2.96 -3.80
N SER A 74 -24.69 -3.66 -2.66
CA SER A 74 -25.32 -3.22 -1.40
C SER A 74 -24.54 -2.15 -0.63
N GLU A 75 -23.31 -1.86 -1.02
CA GLU A 75 -22.39 -0.92 -0.36
C GLU A 75 -22.10 0.34 -1.23
N ALA A 76 -22.71 0.41 -2.42
CA ALA A 76 -22.56 1.50 -3.39
C ALA A 76 -23.71 2.52 -3.31
#